data_AF-A0AAV9S6I3-F1
#
_entry.id   AF-A0AAV9S6I3-F1
#
_cell.length_a   1.000
_cell.length_b   1.000
_cell.length_c   1.000
_cell.angle_alpha   90.00
_cell.angle_beta   90.00
_cell.angle_gamma   90.00
#
_symmetry.space_group_name_H-M   'P 1'
#
loop_
_entity.id
_entity.type
_entity.pdbx_description
1 polymer ?
#
loop_
_entity_poly.entity_id
_entity_poly.type
_entity_poly.pdbx_seq_one_letter_code
_entity_poly.pdbx_strand_id
1 'polypeptide(L)' 'CSAIMDLKVIFIVVCLSSLAIISTDAGIPKCCIKTREIPPKRIMKMERWERQYSNGACDIDALV' A
#
# COMPACT_ATOMS: atom_id res chain seq x y z
N CYS A 1 16.06 21.64 -35.31
CA CYS A 1 16.34 20.28 -34.80
C CYS A 1 16.20 20.12 -33.27
N SER A 2 15.75 21.12 -32.49
CA SER A 2 15.66 20.98 -31.02
C SER A 2 14.36 20.30 -30.54
N ALA A 3 13.22 20.62 -31.16
CA ALA A 3 11.88 20.23 -30.68
C ALA A 3 11.64 18.71 -30.50
N ILE A 4 12.34 17.84 -31.22
CA ILE A 4 12.17 16.38 -31.15
C ILE A 4 12.78 15.81 -29.86
N MET A 5 13.89 16.38 -29.39
CA MET A 5 14.57 15.98 -28.17
C MET A 5 13.78 16.44 -26.94
N ASP A 6 13.28 17.68 -26.98
CA ASP A 6 12.45 18.26 -25.93
C ASP A 6 11.15 17.47 -25.72
N LEU A 7 10.46 17.09 -26.81
CA LEU A 7 9.23 16.28 -26.72
C LEU A 7 9.49 14.89 -26.12
N LYS A 8 10.61 14.25 -26.48
CA LYS A 8 11.01 12.97 -25.90
C LYS A 8 11.28 13.09 -24.40
N VAL A 9 11.98 14.13 -23.96
CA VAL A 9 12.30 14.37 -22.55
C VAL A 9 11.01 14.61 -21.75
N ILE A 10 10.11 15.47 -22.25
CA ILE A 10 8.82 15.73 -21.61
C ILE A 10 8.01 14.44 -21.46
N PHE A 11 7.95 13.62 -22.52
CA PHE A 11 7.24 12.34 -22.48
C PHE A 11 7.82 11.39 -21.43
N ILE A 12 9.16 11.27 -21.36
CA ILE A 12 9.84 10.43 -20.36
C ILE A 12 9.53 10.93 -18.95
N VAL A 13 9.58 12.24 -18.70
CA VAL A 13 9.29 12.83 -17.38
C VAL A 13 7.86 12.55 -16.95
N VAL A 14 6.88 12.72 -17.85
CA VAL A 14 5.47 12.43 -17.55
C VAL A 14 5.26 10.93 -17.27
N CYS A 15 5.83 10.05 -18.08
CA CYS A 15 5.75 8.61 -17.88
C CYS A 15 6.36 8.19 -16.53
N LEU A 16 7.57 8.65 -16.20
CA LEU A 16 8.21 8.32 -14.92
C LEU A 16 7.42 8.85 -13.72
N SER A 17 6.84 10.05 -13.82
CA SER A 17 5.99 10.63 -12.78
C SER A 17 4.72 9.81 -12.58
N SER A 18 4.07 9.39 -13.66
CA SER A 18 2.87 8.54 -13.59
C SER A 18 3.17 7.16 -13.00
N LEU A 19 4.30 6.55 -13.36
CA LEU A 19 4.75 5.28 -12.80
C LEU A 19 5.06 5.41 -11.32
N ALA A 20 5.69 6.50 -10.88
CA ALA A 20 5.95 6.75 -9.47
C ALA A 20 4.65 6.82 -8.66
N ILE A 21 3.62 7.51 -9.17
CA ILE A 21 2.31 7.63 -8.53
C ILE A 21 1.59 6.27 -8.45
N ILE A 22 1.62 5.47 -9.50
CA ILE A 22 0.98 4.14 -9.52
C ILE A 22 1.73 3.14 -8.62
N SER A 23 3.06 3.22 -8.61
CA SER A 23 3.92 2.28 -7.86
C SER A 23 3.95 2.59 -6.36
N THR A 24 3.66 3.83 -5.98
CA THR A 24 3.34 4.15 -4.60
C THR A 24 1.86 3.83 -4.38
N ASP A 25 1.59 2.62 -3.87
CA ASP A 25 0.36 2.34 -3.11
C ASP A 25 0.25 3.50 -2.09
N ALA A 26 -0.63 4.46 -2.35
CA ALA A 26 -0.42 5.87 -2.03
C ALA A 26 -0.42 6.17 -0.53
N GLY A 27 0.62 5.78 0.23
CA GLY A 27 0.74 6.04 1.67
C GLY A 27 -0.42 5.55 2.54
N ILE A 28 -1.44 4.90 1.96
CA ILE A 28 -2.63 4.46 2.67
C ILE A 28 -2.25 3.16 3.38
N PRO A 29 -2.12 3.19 4.71
CA PRO A 29 -1.86 1.97 5.45
C PRO A 29 -3.01 0.98 5.18
N LYS A 30 -2.66 -0.28 4.92
CA LYS A 30 -3.63 -1.36 4.78
C LYS A 30 -4.19 -1.69 6.16
N CYS A 31 -5.15 -0.90 6.62
CA CYS A 31 -5.79 -1.07 7.92
C CYS A 31 -7.00 -2.01 7.81
N CYS A 32 -7.14 -2.92 8.77
CA CYS A 32 -8.39 -3.61 9.02
C CYS A 32 -9.44 -2.65 9.59
N ILE A 33 -10.66 -2.73 9.05
CA ILE A 33 -11.82 -1.92 9.46
C ILE A 33 -12.72 -2.69 10.43
N LYS A 34 -12.65 -4.04 10.39
CA LYS A 34 -13.48 -4.91 11.22
C LYS A 34 -12.73 -6.19 11.58
N THR A 35 -12.84 -6.59 12.84
CA THR A 35 -12.34 -7.87 13.33
C THR A 35 -13.46 -8.90 13.37
N ARG A 36 -13.09 -10.18 13.32
CA ARG A 36 -14.01 -11.31 13.52
C ARG A 36 -13.36 -12.28 14.49
N GLU A 37 -14.18 -12.93 15.30
CA GLU A 37 -13.72 -14.03 16.12
C GLU A 37 -13.25 -15.20 15.24
N ILE A 38 -11.98 -15.57 15.41
CA ILE A 38 -11.38 -16.72 14.74
C ILE A 38 -11.25 -17.82 15.80
N PRO A 39 -11.73 -19.05 15.53
CA PRO A 39 -11.57 -20.14 16.48
C PRO A 39 -10.09 -20.44 16.71
N PRO A 40 -9.67 -20.73 17.95
CA PRO A 40 -8.25 -20.87 18.31
C PRO A 40 -7.51 -21.95 17.52
N LYS A 41 -8.23 -23.02 17.12
CA LYS A 41 -7.70 -24.07 16.24
C LYS A 41 -7.25 -23.57 14.86
N ARG A 42 -7.83 -22.48 14.35
CA ARG A 42 -7.40 -21.83 13.10
C ARG A 42 -6.22 -20.90 13.31
N ILE A 43 -6.19 -20.16 14.41
CA ILE A 43 -5.07 -19.28 14.77
C ILE A 43 -3.78 -20.10 14.93
N MET A 44 -3.84 -21.25 15.60
CA MET A 44 -2.68 -22.14 15.79
C MET A 44 -2.11 -22.74 14.50
N LYS A 45 -2.87 -22.73 13.40
CA LYS A 45 -2.43 -23.24 12.09
C LYS A 45 -1.91 -22.12 11.18
N MET A 46 -1.98 -20.87 11.61
CA MET A 46 -1.57 -19.72 10.82
C MET A 46 -0.05 -19.54 10.90
N GLU A 47 0.62 -19.48 9.74
CA GLU A 47 2.09 -19.40 9.68
C GLU A 47 2.63 -18.02 10.11
N ARG A 48 1.86 -16.96 9.84
CA ARG A 48 2.18 -15.59 10.21
C ARG A 48 0.95 -14.89 10.75
N TRP A 49 1.19 -14.05 11.74
CA TRP A 49 0.24 -13.07 12.23
C TRP A 49 0.98 -11.76 12.46
N GLU A 50 0.37 -10.65 12.07
CA GLU A 50 0.88 -9.31 12.29
C GLU A 50 -0.10 -8.54 13.16
N ARG A 51 0.44 -7.80 14.13
CA ARG A 51 -0.40 -6.98 14.99
C ARG A 51 -0.49 -5.58 14.41
N GLN A 52 -1.69 -5.21 14.02
CA GLN A 52 -2.07 -3.84 13.72
C GLN A 52 -2.40 -3.13 15.03
N TYR A 53 -1.72 -2.02 15.28
CA TYR A 53 -1.98 -1.16 16.43
C TYR A 53 -2.83 0.05 16.02
N SER A 54 -3.70 0.50 16.91
CA SER A 54 -4.38 1.78 16.82
C SER A 54 -3.39 2.90 17.15
N ASN A 55 -2.78 3.49 16.12
CA ASN A 55 -1.73 4.53 16.25
C ASN A 55 -2.09 5.83 15.53
N GLY A 56 -3.37 6.03 15.21
CA GLY A 56 -3.86 7.18 14.43
C GLY A 56 -3.72 7.03 12.91
N ALA A 57 -2.90 6.09 12.43
CA ALA A 57 -2.90 5.68 11.02
C ALA A 57 -3.98 4.59 10.77
N CYS A 58 -4.23 3.75 11.76
CA CYS A 58 -5.36 2.84 11.82
C CYS A 58 -6.20 3.09 13.07
N ASP A 59 -7.53 2.97 12.97
CA ASP A 59 -8.46 3.29 14.07
C ASP A 59 -8.57 2.17 15.12
N ILE A 60 -8.39 0.92 14.71
CA ILE A 60 -8.59 -0.26 15.56
C ILE A 60 -7.34 -1.13 15.66
N ASP A 61 -7.23 -1.81 16.81
CA ASP A 61 -6.30 -2.92 16.98
C ASP A 61 -6.83 -4.16 16.24
N ALA A 62 -5.97 -4.80 15.46
CA ALA A 62 -6.32 -6.02 14.73
C ALA A 62 -5.14 -7.01 14.68
N LEU A 63 -5.48 -8.29 14.49
CA LEU A 63 -4.51 -9.35 14.22
C LEU A 63 -4.74 -9.80 12.77
N VAL A 64 -3.76 -9.56 11.92
CA VAL A 64 -3.79 -9.82 10.47
C VAL A 64 -3.04 -11.10 10.15
#